data_AF-A0A3D1MDW5-F1
#
_entry.id   AF-A0A3D1MDW5-F1
#
_cell.length_a   1.000
_cell.length_b   1.000
_cell.length_c   1.000
_cell.angle_alpha   90.00
_cell.angle_beta   90.00
_cell.angle_gamma   90.00
#
_symmetry.space_group_name_H-M   'P 1'
#
loop_
_entity.id
_entity.type
_entity.pdbx_description
1 polymer ?
#
loop_
_entity_poly.entity_id
_entity_poly.type
_entity_poly.pdbx_seq_one_letter_code
_entity_poly.pdbx_strand_id
1 'polypeptide(L)' 'DVLVPAALEDAINDGNAGAIRAKVILELANGPLTGNADAMLSEKGVTIIPDV' A
#
# COMPACT_ATOMS: atom_id res chain seq x y z
N ASP A 1 10.83 -4.28 -7.51
CA ASP A 1 9.85 -3.28 -7.99
C ASP A 1 9.18 -2.62 -6.80
N VAL A 2 9.10 -1.29 -6.84
CA VAL A 2 8.56 -0.43 -5.77
C VAL A 2 7.30 0.26 -6.31
N LEU A 3 6.25 0.32 -5.50
CA LEU A 3 5.05 1.11 -5.77
C LEU A 3 5.04 2.33 -4.83
N VAL A 4 4.80 3.52 -5.39
CA VAL A 4 4.85 4.78 -4.62
C VAL A 4 3.52 5.52 -4.76
N PRO A 5 2.53 5.26 -3.89
CA PRO A 5 1.30 6.04 -3.87
C PRO A 5 1.56 7.45 -3.33
N ALA A 6 1.22 8.46 -4.13
CA ALA A 6 1.54 9.87 -3.88
C ALA A 6 0.41 10.82 -4.31
N ALA A 7 -0.83 10.31 -4.43
CA ALA A 7 -1.98 11.08 -4.91
C ALA A 7 -3.00 11.33 -3.80
N LEU A 8 -3.99 10.45 -3.66
CA LEU A 8 -5.08 10.55 -2.69
C LEU A 8 -4.94 9.49 -1.59
N GLU A 9 -5.61 9.74 -0.47
CA GLU A 9 -5.86 8.74 0.58
C GLU A 9 -6.68 7.55 0.05
N ASP A 10 -6.56 6.39 0.69
CA ASP A 10 -7.29 5.15 0.39
C ASP A 10 -7.20 4.66 -1.08
N ALA A 11 -6.21 5.14 -1.84
CA ALA A 11 -5.98 4.77 -3.22
C ALA A 11 -5.73 3.25 -3.37
N ILE A 12 -5.14 2.64 -2.34
CA ILE A 12 -4.98 1.19 -2.22
C ILE A 12 -5.93 0.67 -1.15
N ASN A 13 -6.89 -0.13 -1.56
CA ASN A 13 -7.97 -0.66 -0.72
C ASN A 13 -8.18 -2.15 -0.97
N ASP A 14 -9.10 -2.77 -0.23
CA ASP A 14 -9.41 -4.20 -0.32
C ASP A 14 -9.81 -4.66 -1.74
N GLY A 15 -10.41 -3.76 -2.53
CA GLY A 15 -10.79 -4.03 -3.91
C GLY A 15 -9.62 -4.17 -4.88
N ASN A 16 -8.44 -3.61 -4.57
CA ASN A 16 -7.29 -3.59 -5.49
C ASN A 16 -5.97 -4.12 -4.90
N ALA A 17 -5.83 -4.24 -3.58
CA ALA A 17 -4.63 -4.77 -2.91
C ALA A 17 -4.28 -6.20 -3.37
N GLY A 18 -5.30 -6.96 -3.82
CA GLY A 18 -5.15 -8.25 -4.47
C GLY A 18 -4.20 -8.26 -5.68
N ALA A 19 -4.19 -7.17 -6.45
CA ALA A 19 -3.50 -7.07 -7.73
C ALA A 19 -2.06 -6.53 -7.61
N ILE A 20 -1.66 -6.04 -6.45
CA ILE A 20 -0.32 -5.48 -6.25
C ILE A 20 0.72 -6.60 -6.28
N ARG A 21 1.74 -6.40 -7.13
CA ARG A 21 2.88 -7.30 -7.30
C ARG A 21 4.20 -6.69 -6.81
N ALA A 22 4.15 -5.44 -6.34
CA ALA A 22 5.32 -4.75 -5.81
C ALA A 22 5.83 -5.44 -4.56
N LYS A 23 7.15 -5.42 -4.35
CA LYS A 23 7.78 -5.98 -3.14
C LYS A 23 7.90 -4.96 -2.02
N VAL A 24 7.88 -3.67 -2.39
CA VAL A 24 7.94 -2.54 -1.47
C VAL A 24 6.89 -1.52 -1.87
N ILE A 25 6.20 -0.96 -0.88
CA ILE A 25 5.35 0.21 -0.99
C ILE A 25 5.98 1.33 -0.18
N LEU A 26 6.09 2.52 -0.77
CA LEU A 26 6.57 3.74 -0.10
C LEU A 26 5.46 4.77 -0.11
N GLU A 27 4.90 5.07 1.05
CA GLU A 27 3.80 6.00 1.19
C GLU A 27 4.31 7.44 1.16
N LEU A 28 3.90 8.20 0.13
CA LEU A 28 4.19 9.63 0.02
C LEU A 28 2.94 10.52 0.09
N ALA A 29 1.76 9.92 -0.04
CA ALA A 29 0.50 10.57 0.33
C ALA A 29 0.21 10.27 1.82
N ASN A 30 -0.71 11.04 2.41
CA ASN A 30 -1.20 10.77 3.76
C ASN A 30 -2.26 9.65 3.71
N GLY A 31 -2.02 8.54 4.42
CA GLY A 31 -2.92 7.38 4.46
C GLY A 31 -3.32 6.82 3.08
N PRO A 32 -2.38 6.46 2.19
CA PRO A 32 -2.71 5.97 0.85
C PRO A 32 -3.29 4.55 0.85
N LEU A 33 -3.11 3.80 1.93
CA LEU A 33 -3.62 2.44 2.11
C LEU A 33 -4.73 2.44 3.17
N THR A 34 -5.81 1.71 2.89
CA THR A 34 -6.75 1.36 3.96
C THR A 34 -6.10 0.36 4.91
N GLY A 35 -6.51 0.35 6.19
CA GLY A 35 -5.96 -0.59 7.17
C GLY A 35 -6.13 -2.08 6.80
N ASN A 36 -7.20 -2.42 6.08
CA ASN A 36 -7.39 -3.77 5.55
C ASN A 36 -6.40 -4.09 4.43
N ALA A 37 -6.13 -3.14 3.54
CA ALA A 37 -5.18 -3.31 2.46
C ALA A 37 -3.75 -3.47 2.99
N ASP A 38 -3.36 -2.68 4.00
CA ASP A 38 -2.08 -2.85 4.71
C ASP A 38 -1.94 -4.29 5.22
N ALA A 39 -2.91 -4.76 6.01
CA ALA A 39 -2.86 -6.11 6.58
C ALA A 39 -2.72 -7.20 5.50
N MET A 40 -3.48 -7.10 4.42
CA MET A 40 -3.43 -8.04 3.29
C MET A 40 -2.07 -8.02 2.57
N LEU A 41 -1.45 -6.86 2.41
CA LEU A 41 -0.17 -6.70 1.73
C LEU A 41 0.99 -7.14 2.62
N SER A 42 0.92 -6.81 3.91
CA SER A 42 1.84 -7.27 4.94
C SER A 42 1.84 -8.80 5.07
N GLU A 43 0.66 -9.46 5.06
CA GLU A 43 0.55 -10.92 5.08
C GLU A 43 1.18 -11.57 3.82
N LYS A 44 1.13 -10.89 2.68
CA LYS A 44 1.79 -11.32 1.42
C LYS A 44 3.31 -11.06 1.40
N GLY A 45 3.86 -10.49 2.46
CA GLY A 45 5.29 -10.16 2.56
C GLY A 45 5.71 -8.92 1.77
N VAL A 46 4.76 -8.02 1.44
CA VAL A 46 5.08 -6.71 0.90
C VAL A 46 5.61 -5.84 2.03
N THR A 47 6.76 -5.19 1.83
CA THR A 47 7.29 -4.21 2.80
C THR A 47 6.61 -2.88 2.59
N ILE A 48 5.96 -2.33 3.61
CA ILE A 48 5.33 -1.01 3.57
C ILE A 48 6.19 -0.05 4.38
N ILE A 49 6.57 1.07 3.77
CA ILE A 49 7.29 2.17 4.40
C ILE A 49 6.26 3.29 4.60
N PRO A 50 5.91 3.61 5.86
CA PRO A 50 4.82 4.54 6.17
C PRO A 50 5.16 5.98 5.78
N ASP A 51 4.13 6.81 5.73
CA ASP A 51 4.19 8.25 5.48
C ASP A 51 4.74 9.08 6.66
N VAL A 52 5.02 8.44 7.82
CA VAL A 52 5.55 9.03 9.07
C VAL A 52 6.69 8.25 9.73
#